data_AF-A0A832QBT8-F1
#
_entry.id   AF-A0A832QBT8-F1
#
_cell.length_a   1.000
_cell.length_b   1.000
_cell.length_c   1.000
_cell.angle_alpha   90.00
_cell.angle_beta   90.00
_cell.angle_gamma   90.00
#
_symmetry.space_group_name_H-M   'P 1'
#
loop_
_entity.id
_entity.type
_entity.pdbx_description
1 polymer ?
#
loop_
_entity_poly.entity_id
_entity_poly.type
_entity_poly.pdbx_seq_one_letter_code
_entity_poly.pdbx_strand_id
1 'polypeptide(L)'
;MNRKSYKAFTLIEMLIVMGILIILMAVGVAAGRFAIDRANEISHKNGATQLYQALQAYYTDNLKFPDGGSSFENMLSSSGELIKYLDMGSFKGGTDATYYYFVDGQNQSVIVCVTLGNFGDSGKKGVACVGNGFNNIGPACTANTASGANAISLEKYEYNADASSIYGKIINLGSGTCASKWNSKTKSFSGGQGIDPVQPPNE
;
A
#
# COMPACT_ATOMS: atom_id res chain seq x y z
N MET A 1 -34.97 62.42 -3.86
CA MET A 1 -35.15 60.94 -3.79
C MET A 1 -34.43 60.33 -4.99
N ASN A 2 -33.17 59.91 -4.80
CA ASN A 2 -32.30 59.51 -5.91
C ASN A 2 -32.57 58.03 -6.26
N ARG A 3 -33.22 57.75 -7.38
CA ARG A 3 -33.58 56.37 -7.79
C ARG A 3 -32.36 55.70 -8.42
N LYS A 4 -31.73 54.78 -7.69
CA LYS A 4 -30.69 53.89 -8.25
C LYS A 4 -31.37 52.92 -9.22
N SER A 5 -30.96 52.98 -10.49
CA SER A 5 -31.43 52.02 -11.51
C SER A 5 -30.67 50.71 -11.34
N TYR A 6 -31.40 49.62 -11.09
CA TYR A 6 -30.82 48.28 -11.03
C TYR A 6 -30.69 47.76 -12.46
N LYS A 7 -29.45 47.60 -12.94
CA LYS A 7 -29.18 46.88 -14.19
C LYS A 7 -29.60 45.41 -13.97
N ALA A 8 -30.66 44.99 -14.63
CA ALA A 8 -31.08 43.60 -14.63
C ALA A 8 -30.05 42.78 -15.43
N PHE A 9 -29.53 41.71 -14.82
CA PHE A 9 -28.66 40.75 -15.49
C PHE A 9 -29.41 40.12 -16.66
N THR A 10 -28.76 40.10 -17.81
CA THR A 10 -29.34 39.55 -19.04
C THR A 10 -29.30 38.02 -18.99
N LEU A 11 -30.25 37.35 -19.66
CA LEU A 11 -30.26 35.88 -19.76
C LEU A 11 -28.94 35.32 -20.30
N ILE A 12 -28.29 36.05 -21.20
CA ILE A 12 -27.01 35.65 -21.79
C ILE A 12 -25.87 35.63 -20.76
N GLU A 13 -25.85 36.55 -19.79
CA GLU A 13 -24.83 36.56 -18.74
C GLU A 13 -24.96 35.33 -17.85
N MET A 14 -26.18 34.96 -17.46
CA MET A 14 -26.40 33.74 -16.67
C MET A 14 -26.14 32.46 -17.49
N LEU A 15 -26.37 32.48 -18.80
CA LEU A 15 -26.05 31.36 -19.70
C LEU A 15 -24.54 31.15 -19.82
N ILE A 16 -23.76 32.20 -20.03
CA ILE A 16 -22.30 32.10 -20.12
C ILE A 16 -21.71 31.62 -18.79
N VAL A 17 -22.22 32.13 -17.66
CA VAL A 17 -21.76 31.70 -16.33
C VAL A 17 -21.99 30.21 -16.11
N MET A 18 -23.20 29.71 -16.38
CA MET A 18 -23.48 28.28 -16.25
C MET A 18 -22.63 27.42 -17.21
N GLY A 19 -22.37 27.92 -18.42
CA GLY A 19 -21.47 27.27 -19.37
C GLY A 19 -20.05 27.11 -18.84
N ILE A 20 -19.47 28.18 -18.27
CA ILE A 20 -18.12 28.13 -17.67
C ILE A 20 -18.11 27.21 -16.45
N LEU A 21 -19.13 27.26 -15.60
CA LEU A 21 -19.21 26.42 -14.40
C LEU A 21 -19.20 24.91 -14.74
N ILE A 22 -19.92 24.49 -15.79
CA ILE A 22 -19.91 23.09 -16.22
C ILE A 22 -18.51 22.65 -16.66
N ILE A 23 -17.81 23.48 -17.43
CA ILE A 23 -16.44 23.20 -17.89
C ILE A 23 -15.50 23.07 -16.68
N LEU A 24 -15.56 24.01 -15.74
CA LEU A 24 -14.71 24.01 -14.54
C LEU A 24 -14.98 22.79 -13.65
N MET A 25 -16.25 22.38 -13.48
CA MET A 25 -16.59 21.17 -12.73
C MET A 25 -16.03 19.91 -13.41
N ALA A 26 -16.16 19.79 -14.74
CA ALA A 26 -15.65 18.64 -15.47
C ALA A 26 -14.13 18.49 -15.32
N VAL A 27 -13.37 19.58 -15.52
CA VAL A 27 -11.91 19.59 -15.34
C VAL A 27 -11.52 19.35 -13.88
N GLY A 28 -12.25 19.98 -12.94
CA GLY A 28 -12.01 19.83 -11.50
C GLY A 28 -12.13 18.38 -11.01
N VAL A 29 -13.15 17.65 -11.48
CA VAL A 29 -13.34 16.24 -11.13
C VAL A 29 -12.21 15.37 -11.69
N ALA A 30 -11.80 15.60 -12.94
CA ALA A 30 -10.72 14.83 -13.56
C ALA A 30 -9.38 15.01 -12.82
N ALA A 31 -9.02 16.26 -12.52
CA ALA A 31 -7.80 16.58 -11.76
C ALA A 31 -7.85 16.02 -10.33
N GLY A 32 -9.01 16.10 -9.67
CA GLY A 32 -9.20 15.58 -8.32
C GLY A 32 -8.94 14.07 -8.20
N ARG A 33 -9.37 13.27 -9.20
CA ARG A 33 -9.14 11.82 -9.20
C ARG A 33 -7.66 11.47 -9.27
N PHE A 34 -6.90 12.14 -10.14
CA PHE A 34 -5.45 11.92 -10.25
C PHE A 34 -4.70 12.24 -8.95
N ALA A 35 -5.08 13.34 -8.29
CA ALA A 35 -4.50 13.72 -7.00
C ALA A 35 -4.78 12.68 -5.91
N ILE A 36 -6.00 12.14 -5.84
CA ILE A 36 -6.38 11.09 -4.88
C ILE A 36 -5.58 9.81 -5.14
N ASP A 37 -5.45 9.40 -6.39
CA ASP A 37 -4.71 8.19 -6.76
C ASP A 37 -3.24 8.28 -6.34
N ARG A 38 -2.62 9.44 -6.54
CA ARG A 38 -1.24 9.68 -6.11
C ARG A 38 -1.11 9.70 -4.59
N ALA A 39 -2.05 10.30 -3.87
CA ALA A 39 -2.05 10.32 -2.41
C ALA A 39 -2.16 8.90 -1.81
N ASN A 40 -2.98 8.05 -2.42
CA ASN A 40 -3.11 6.65 -2.03
C ASN A 40 -1.80 5.88 -2.27
N GLU A 41 -1.17 6.04 -3.43
CA GLU A 41 0.14 5.42 -3.71
C GLU A 41 1.21 5.83 -2.69
N ILE A 42 1.27 7.12 -2.34
CA ILE A 42 2.19 7.62 -1.31
C ILE A 42 1.86 7.01 0.06
N SER A 43 0.58 6.90 0.42
CA SER A 43 0.17 6.31 1.69
C SER A 43 0.54 4.83 1.79
N HIS A 44 0.33 4.06 0.73
CA HIS A 44 0.75 2.65 0.66
C HIS A 44 2.27 2.51 0.79
N LYS A 45 3.03 3.31 0.03
CA LYS A 45 4.50 3.29 0.10
C LYS A 45 4.98 3.66 1.51
N ASN A 46 4.37 4.67 2.14
CA ASN A 46 4.70 5.07 3.51
C ASN A 46 4.41 3.95 4.51
N GLY A 47 3.28 3.25 4.38
CA GLY A 47 2.97 2.07 5.19
C GLY A 47 4.01 0.97 5.04
N ALA A 48 4.44 0.67 3.81
CA ALA A 48 5.49 -0.31 3.57
C ALA A 48 6.83 0.15 4.17
N THR A 49 7.16 1.44 4.09
CA THR A 49 8.35 2.02 4.73
C THR A 49 8.31 1.91 6.25
N GLN A 50 7.15 2.14 6.89
CA GLN A 50 6.99 1.98 8.33
C GLN A 50 7.20 0.52 8.77
N LEU A 51 6.67 -0.44 8.00
CA LEU A 51 6.95 -1.86 8.23
C LEU A 51 8.44 -2.18 8.08
N TYR A 52 9.08 -1.65 7.05
CA TYR A 52 10.52 -1.83 6.85
C TYR A 52 11.37 -1.22 7.98
N GLN A 53 10.95 -0.08 8.54
CA GLN A 53 11.61 0.52 9.71
C GLN A 53 11.44 -0.35 10.96
N ALA A 54 10.23 -0.89 11.20
CA ALA A 54 9.99 -1.83 12.30
C ALA A 54 10.85 -3.11 12.15
N LEU A 55 10.99 -3.62 10.93
CA LEU A 55 11.85 -4.76 10.62
C LEU A 55 13.34 -4.45 10.86
N GLN A 56 13.80 -3.24 10.53
CA GLN A 56 15.17 -2.83 10.84
C GLN A 56 15.41 -2.74 12.36
N ALA A 57 14.45 -2.23 13.12
CA ALA A 57 14.53 -2.22 14.58
C ALA A 57 14.60 -3.66 15.15
N TYR A 58 13.77 -4.57 14.63
CA TYR A 58 13.85 -6.00 14.96
C TYR A 58 15.25 -6.57 14.66
N TYR A 59 15.81 -6.23 13.50
CA TYR A 59 17.14 -6.69 13.08
C TYR A 59 18.23 -6.18 14.01
N THR A 60 18.16 -4.94 14.49
CA THR A 60 19.13 -4.40 15.46
C THR A 60 19.19 -5.22 16.74
N ASP A 61 18.04 -5.71 17.22
CA ASP A 61 17.97 -6.49 18.46
C ASP A 61 18.30 -7.97 18.27
N ASN A 62 17.97 -8.56 17.12
CA ASN A 62 18.06 -10.01 16.89
C ASN A 62 19.17 -10.42 15.92
N LEU A 63 19.85 -9.44 15.29
CA LEU A 63 20.89 -9.61 14.27
C LEU A 63 20.47 -10.41 13.03
N LYS A 64 19.15 -10.56 12.85
CA LYS A 64 18.52 -11.23 11.72
C LYS A 64 17.09 -10.72 11.56
N PHE A 65 16.59 -10.77 10.33
CA PHE A 65 15.17 -10.56 10.07
C PHE A 65 14.35 -11.79 10.50
N PRO A 66 13.06 -11.62 10.82
CA PRO A 66 12.17 -12.73 11.11
C PRO A 66 12.12 -13.72 9.95
N ASP A 67 11.97 -15.00 10.25
CA ASP A 67 11.92 -16.02 9.22
C ASP A 67 10.61 -15.95 8.43
N GLY A 68 10.70 -15.94 7.09
CA GLY A 68 9.56 -15.89 6.18
C GLY A 68 8.69 -17.17 6.23
N GLY A 69 9.18 -18.22 6.89
CA GLY A 69 8.41 -19.43 7.18
C GLY A 69 7.29 -19.23 8.22
N SER A 70 7.39 -18.23 9.10
CA SER A 70 6.30 -17.82 9.97
C SER A 70 5.32 -16.93 9.19
N SER A 71 4.00 -17.12 9.34
CA SER A 71 3.07 -16.30 8.56
C SER A 71 3.28 -14.81 8.89
N PHE A 72 3.43 -13.97 7.88
CA PHE A 72 3.62 -12.53 8.06
C PHE A 72 2.47 -11.89 8.86
N GLU A 73 1.29 -12.47 8.75
CA GLU A 73 0.16 -12.21 9.64
C GLU A 73 0.49 -12.47 11.11
N ASN A 74 1.01 -13.67 11.46
CA ASN A 74 1.33 -14.01 12.84
C ASN A 74 2.41 -13.06 13.40
N MET A 75 3.35 -12.62 12.57
CA MET A 75 4.35 -11.62 12.98
C MET A 75 3.73 -10.27 13.34
N LEU A 76 2.63 -9.89 12.66
CA LEU A 76 1.89 -8.65 12.86
C LEU A 76 0.70 -8.79 13.84
N SER A 77 0.45 -9.98 14.35
CA SER A 77 -0.58 -10.23 15.37
C SER A 77 -0.18 -9.63 16.72
N SER A 78 -1.12 -9.51 17.66
CA SER A 78 -0.87 -8.96 19.00
C SER A 78 0.20 -9.70 19.80
N SER A 79 0.44 -10.99 19.50
CA SER A 79 1.52 -11.80 20.09
C SER A 79 2.71 -11.98 19.14
N GLY A 80 2.72 -11.28 18.02
CA GLY A 80 3.72 -11.38 16.98
C GLY A 80 5.05 -10.73 17.35
N GLU A 81 6.13 -11.22 16.75
CA GLU A 81 7.47 -10.72 17.02
C GLU A 81 7.70 -9.29 16.50
N LEU A 82 6.91 -8.83 15.52
CA LEU A 82 7.09 -7.53 14.86
C LEU A 82 6.24 -6.42 15.49
N ILE A 83 5.15 -6.77 16.19
CA ILE A 83 4.21 -5.78 16.74
C ILE A 83 4.85 -4.86 17.78
N LYS A 84 5.85 -5.34 18.53
CA LYS A 84 6.61 -4.54 19.50
C LYS A 84 7.46 -3.44 18.87
N TYR A 85 7.77 -3.55 17.58
CA TYR A 85 8.57 -2.58 16.83
C TYR A 85 7.71 -1.70 15.92
N LEU A 86 6.41 -1.95 15.85
CA LEU A 86 5.49 -1.27 14.97
C LEU A 86 4.41 -0.57 15.79
N ASP A 87 4.42 0.76 15.76
CA ASP A 87 3.37 1.56 16.37
C ASP A 87 2.08 1.51 15.53
N MET A 88 1.14 0.67 15.94
CA MET A 88 -0.16 0.54 15.29
C MET A 88 -1.07 1.77 15.44
N GLY A 89 -0.87 2.60 16.46
CA GLY A 89 -1.62 3.85 16.61
C GLY A 89 -1.22 4.86 15.53
N SER A 90 0.07 4.91 15.20
CA SER A 90 0.62 5.80 14.19
C SER A 90 0.57 5.22 12.77
N PHE A 91 0.46 3.90 12.62
CA PHE A 91 0.56 3.24 11.32
C PHE A 91 -0.42 3.77 10.27
N LYS A 92 0.11 4.19 9.10
CA LYS A 92 -0.67 4.74 7.99
C LYS A 92 -0.52 3.87 6.74
N GLY A 93 -1.25 2.76 6.71
CA GLY A 93 -1.26 1.84 5.57
C GLY A 93 -2.06 2.32 4.35
N GLY A 94 -2.69 3.49 4.40
CA GLY A 94 -3.56 3.99 3.34
C GLY A 94 -4.93 3.32 3.31
N THR A 95 -5.49 3.18 2.10
CA THR A 95 -6.70 2.37 1.86
C THR A 95 -6.40 0.89 2.08
N ASP A 96 -7.39 0.03 1.92
CA ASP A 96 -7.18 -1.41 1.91
C ASP A 96 -6.04 -1.79 0.93
N ALA A 97 -5.19 -2.75 1.31
CA ALA A 97 -4.06 -3.24 0.50
C ALA A 97 -3.55 -4.60 1.00
N THR A 98 -2.82 -5.32 0.15
CA THR A 98 -2.08 -6.53 0.54
C THR A 98 -0.61 -6.18 0.66
N TYR A 99 -0.03 -6.46 1.81
CA TYR A 99 1.40 -6.37 2.09
C TYR A 99 2.04 -7.75 1.96
N TYR A 100 3.22 -7.80 1.39
CA TYR A 100 4.03 -9.00 1.23
C TYR A 100 5.38 -8.79 1.91
N TYR A 101 5.90 -9.86 2.50
CA TYR A 101 7.16 -9.88 3.22
C TYR A 101 8.07 -10.95 2.61
N PHE A 102 9.25 -10.55 2.17
CA PHE A 102 10.24 -11.44 1.60
C PHE A 102 11.57 -11.25 2.32
N VAL A 103 12.22 -12.36 2.65
CA VAL A 103 13.51 -12.39 3.33
C VAL A 103 14.48 -13.27 2.54
N ASP A 104 15.77 -12.97 2.58
CA ASP A 104 16.78 -13.83 1.96
C ASP A 104 17.04 -15.11 2.76
N GLY A 105 17.78 -16.06 2.16
CA GLY A 105 18.14 -17.34 2.78
C GLY A 105 18.94 -17.26 4.09
N GLN A 106 19.48 -16.08 4.44
CA GLN A 106 20.34 -15.88 5.63
C GLN A 106 19.69 -14.93 6.65
N ASN A 107 18.47 -14.47 6.37
CA ASN A 107 17.75 -13.45 7.09
C ASN A 107 18.55 -12.15 7.28
N GLN A 108 19.36 -11.76 6.29
CA GLN A 108 20.22 -10.57 6.31
C GLN A 108 19.67 -9.42 5.45
N SER A 109 18.77 -9.73 4.53
CA SER A 109 18.08 -8.74 3.72
C SER A 109 16.60 -9.05 3.61
N VAL A 110 15.81 -8.00 3.39
CA VAL A 110 14.35 -8.06 3.39
C VAL A 110 13.77 -7.11 2.34
N ILE A 111 12.61 -7.48 1.82
CA ILE A 111 11.76 -6.63 0.98
C ILE A 111 10.33 -6.71 1.50
N VAL A 112 9.69 -5.56 1.65
CA VAL A 112 8.25 -5.43 1.88
C VAL A 112 7.62 -4.86 0.63
N CYS A 113 6.64 -5.55 0.06
CA CYS A 113 5.86 -5.07 -1.09
C CYS A 113 4.41 -4.78 -0.69
N VAL A 114 3.75 -3.85 -1.35
CA VAL A 114 2.37 -3.44 -1.09
C VAL A 114 1.62 -3.23 -2.40
N THR A 115 0.38 -3.71 -2.49
CA THR A 115 -0.49 -3.47 -3.63
C THR A 115 -1.03 -2.03 -3.63
N LEU A 116 -1.07 -1.40 -4.81
CA LEU A 116 -1.53 -0.02 -4.94
C LEU A 116 -3.04 0.07 -5.22
N GLY A 117 -3.63 -0.97 -5.78
CA GLY A 117 -5.04 -1.06 -6.17
C GLY A 117 -5.86 -1.98 -5.27
N ASN A 118 -5.82 -1.79 -3.95
CA ASN A 118 -6.59 -2.61 -3.01
C ASN A 118 -6.08 -4.07 -2.91
N PHE A 119 -6.81 -4.94 -2.23
CA PHE A 119 -6.44 -6.34 -2.03
C PHE A 119 -6.13 -7.04 -3.35
N GLY A 120 -4.96 -7.68 -3.41
CA GLY A 120 -4.48 -8.38 -4.61
C GLY A 120 -4.35 -7.49 -5.84
N ASP A 121 -4.25 -6.17 -5.67
CA ASP A 121 -4.25 -5.19 -6.75
C ASP A 121 -5.47 -5.27 -7.69
N SER A 122 -6.66 -5.47 -7.12
CA SER A 122 -7.95 -5.47 -7.85
C SER A 122 -8.15 -4.23 -8.74
N GLY A 123 -7.60 -3.09 -8.34
CA GLY A 123 -7.61 -1.82 -9.06
C GLY A 123 -6.55 -1.70 -10.16
N LYS A 124 -5.69 -2.71 -10.34
CA LYS A 124 -4.68 -2.81 -11.40
C LYS A 124 -3.73 -1.61 -11.43
N LYS A 125 -3.27 -1.17 -10.27
CA LYS A 125 -2.39 0.00 -10.12
C LYS A 125 -0.93 -0.37 -9.95
N GLY A 126 -0.63 -1.65 -9.76
CA GLY A 126 0.70 -2.18 -9.55
C GLY A 126 1.04 -2.46 -8.09
N VAL A 127 2.32 -2.71 -7.85
CA VAL A 127 2.90 -3.01 -6.55
C VAL A 127 4.09 -2.09 -6.32
N ALA A 128 4.23 -1.58 -5.11
CA ALA A 128 5.42 -0.87 -4.66
C ALA A 128 6.18 -1.73 -3.65
N CYS A 129 7.51 -1.75 -3.71
CA CYS A 129 8.39 -2.51 -2.85
C CYS A 129 9.42 -1.59 -2.20
N VAL A 130 9.81 -1.92 -0.97
CA VAL A 130 10.83 -1.22 -0.19
C VAL A 130 11.69 -2.25 0.55
N GLY A 131 12.97 -1.98 0.73
CA GLY A 131 13.87 -2.89 1.44
C GLY A 131 15.31 -2.80 0.99
N ASN A 132 16.17 -3.64 1.56
CA ASN A 132 17.59 -3.78 1.20
C ASN A 132 17.89 -5.04 0.38
N GLY A 133 16.90 -5.92 0.17
CA GLY A 133 17.07 -7.18 -0.57
C GLY A 133 16.94 -7.10 -2.09
N PHE A 134 16.89 -5.90 -2.69
CA PHE A 134 16.74 -5.75 -4.14
C PHE A 134 17.86 -6.48 -4.89
N ASN A 135 17.50 -7.12 -6.01
CA ASN A 135 18.37 -7.95 -6.85
C ASN A 135 18.85 -9.27 -6.20
N ASN A 136 18.51 -9.52 -4.94
CA ASN A 136 18.96 -10.70 -4.17
C ASN A 136 17.80 -11.58 -3.67
N ILE A 137 16.59 -11.02 -3.57
CA ILE A 137 15.40 -11.70 -3.07
C ILE A 137 14.38 -11.84 -4.21
N GLY A 138 13.79 -13.03 -4.31
CA GLY A 138 12.69 -13.31 -5.24
C GLY A 138 11.32 -13.31 -4.56
N PRO A 139 10.23 -13.27 -5.34
CA PRO A 139 8.86 -13.34 -4.82
C PRO A 139 8.51 -14.79 -4.41
N ALA A 140 9.02 -15.22 -3.27
CA ALA A 140 8.72 -16.52 -2.67
C ALA A 140 8.61 -16.35 -1.14
N CYS A 141 7.67 -17.06 -0.51
CA CYS A 141 7.43 -16.89 0.93
C CYS A 141 8.52 -17.46 1.83
N THR A 142 9.23 -18.49 1.36
CA THR A 142 10.38 -19.04 2.08
C THR A 142 11.63 -18.23 1.74
N ALA A 143 12.52 -18.08 2.71
CA ALA A 143 13.85 -17.49 2.58
C ALA A 143 14.53 -17.93 1.26
N ASN A 144 14.39 -17.11 0.21
CA ASN A 144 14.76 -17.48 -1.15
C ASN A 144 15.67 -16.42 -1.73
N THR A 145 16.94 -16.77 -1.80
CA THR A 145 17.92 -16.00 -2.54
C THR A 145 17.67 -16.22 -4.03
N ALA A 146 17.12 -15.21 -4.71
CA ALA A 146 16.94 -15.24 -6.15
C ALA A 146 17.89 -14.24 -6.81
N SER A 147 18.63 -14.70 -7.81
CA SER A 147 19.48 -13.85 -8.65
C SER A 147 18.94 -13.79 -10.08
N GLY A 148 19.23 -12.70 -10.78
CA GLY A 148 18.84 -12.52 -12.19
C GLY A 148 17.34 -12.30 -12.39
N ALA A 149 16.75 -12.95 -13.38
CA ALA A 149 15.40 -12.67 -13.90
C ALA A 149 14.24 -12.92 -12.91
N ASN A 150 14.51 -13.51 -11.74
CA ASN A 150 13.52 -13.79 -10.70
C ASN A 150 13.66 -12.88 -9.47
N ALA A 151 14.66 -12.01 -9.44
CA ALA A 151 14.86 -11.09 -8.34
C ALA A 151 13.91 -9.89 -8.45
N ILE A 152 13.42 -9.43 -7.30
CA ILE A 152 12.75 -8.14 -7.18
C ILE A 152 13.82 -7.07 -7.31
N SER A 153 13.78 -6.30 -8.39
CA SER A 153 14.82 -5.36 -8.81
C SER A 153 14.35 -3.91 -8.86
N LEU A 154 13.04 -3.66 -8.88
CA LEU A 154 12.45 -2.33 -8.96
C LEU A 154 11.65 -2.00 -7.71
N GLU A 155 11.68 -0.73 -7.30
CA GLU A 155 10.81 -0.21 -6.23
C GLU A 155 9.34 -0.22 -6.62
N LYS A 156 9.01 -0.21 -7.92
CA LYS A 156 7.64 -0.21 -8.40
C LYS A 156 7.53 -1.08 -9.64
N TYR A 157 6.48 -1.91 -9.64
CA TYR A 157 6.03 -2.63 -10.81
C TYR A 157 4.64 -2.15 -11.17
N GLU A 158 4.45 -1.74 -12.42
CA GLU A 158 3.11 -1.47 -12.92
C GLU A 158 2.32 -2.76 -13.10
N TYR A 159 1.00 -2.63 -13.21
CA TYR A 159 0.14 -3.77 -13.48
C TYR A 159 0.62 -4.50 -14.73
N ASN A 160 0.80 -5.81 -14.60
CA ASN A 160 1.12 -6.69 -15.71
C ASN A 160 0.20 -7.91 -15.67
N ALA A 161 -0.49 -8.17 -16.78
CA ALA A 161 -1.38 -9.32 -16.90
C ALA A 161 -0.62 -10.65 -17.00
N ASP A 162 0.68 -10.62 -17.31
CA ASP A 162 1.54 -11.80 -17.36
C ASP A 162 1.86 -12.31 -15.95
N ALA A 163 1.33 -13.48 -15.60
CA ALA A 163 1.56 -14.14 -14.32
C ALA A 163 3.03 -14.53 -14.09
N SER A 164 3.84 -14.66 -15.15
CA SER A 164 5.26 -15.00 -15.08
C SER A 164 6.16 -13.79 -14.79
N SER A 165 5.63 -12.57 -14.94
CA SER A 165 6.31 -11.33 -14.56
C SER A 165 6.58 -11.27 -13.05
N ILE A 166 7.54 -10.46 -12.63
CA ILE A 166 7.80 -10.25 -11.19
C ILE A 166 6.55 -9.73 -10.47
N TYR A 167 5.82 -8.79 -11.08
CA TYR A 167 4.51 -8.34 -10.58
C TYR A 167 3.56 -9.52 -10.37
N GLY A 168 3.36 -10.33 -11.42
CA GLY A 168 2.48 -11.50 -11.38
C GLY A 168 2.86 -12.48 -10.28
N LYS A 169 4.15 -12.77 -10.15
CA LYS A 169 4.68 -13.64 -9.09
C LYS A 169 4.44 -13.07 -7.69
N ILE A 170 4.60 -11.76 -7.48
CA ILE A 170 4.31 -11.12 -6.19
C ILE A 170 2.82 -11.26 -5.83
N ILE A 171 1.92 -10.89 -6.75
CA ILE A 171 0.48 -10.87 -6.45
C ILE A 171 -0.15 -12.26 -6.35
N ASN A 172 0.42 -13.26 -7.02
CA ASN A 172 -0.11 -14.63 -7.05
C ASN A 172 0.29 -15.46 -5.83
N LEU A 173 1.13 -14.94 -4.93
CA LEU A 173 1.48 -15.62 -3.67
C LEU A 173 0.28 -15.78 -2.72
N GLY A 174 -0.86 -15.17 -3.05
CA GLY A 174 -2.12 -15.33 -2.31
C GLY A 174 -2.04 -14.79 -0.87
N SER A 175 -3.11 -15.00 -0.09
CA SER A 175 -3.06 -14.84 1.35
C SER A 175 -2.46 -16.09 1.97
N GLY A 176 -1.19 -16.02 2.38
CA GLY A 176 -0.41 -17.15 2.88
C GLY A 176 0.73 -16.70 3.79
N THR A 177 1.77 -17.53 3.95
CA THR A 177 2.86 -17.29 4.91
C THR A 177 3.61 -15.98 4.71
N CYS A 178 3.63 -15.39 3.51
CA CYS A 178 4.34 -14.14 3.27
C CYS A 178 3.44 -12.94 2.99
N ALA A 179 2.12 -13.05 3.13
CA ALA A 179 1.19 -11.97 2.79
C ALA A 179 0.23 -11.67 3.92
N SER A 180 -0.07 -10.38 4.12
CA SER A 180 -1.04 -9.90 5.09
C SER A 180 -1.89 -8.78 4.51
N LYS A 181 -3.19 -8.76 4.81
CA LYS A 181 -4.12 -7.76 4.30
C LYS A 181 -4.27 -6.64 5.31
N TRP A 182 -4.04 -5.41 4.89
CA TRP A 182 -4.35 -4.22 5.69
C TRP A 182 -5.80 -3.79 5.44
N ASN A 183 -6.59 -3.74 6.51
CA ASN A 183 -7.95 -3.22 6.47
C ASN A 183 -7.97 -1.79 7.02
N SER A 184 -8.26 -0.83 6.15
CA SER A 184 -8.28 0.59 6.48
C SER A 184 -9.42 0.99 7.44
N LYS A 185 -10.51 0.21 7.50
CA LYS A 185 -11.64 0.46 8.39
C LYS A 185 -11.34 0.05 9.82
N THR A 186 -10.79 -1.15 10.00
CA THR A 186 -10.43 -1.68 11.32
C THR A 186 -9.04 -1.25 11.78
N LYS A 187 -8.24 -0.68 10.87
CA LYS A 187 -6.83 -0.32 11.08
C LYS A 187 -6.00 -1.51 11.58
N SER A 188 -6.24 -2.67 10.99
CA SER A 188 -5.64 -3.92 11.43
C SER A 188 -5.17 -4.74 10.23
N PHE A 189 -4.18 -5.60 10.49
CA PHE A 189 -3.79 -6.65 9.56
C PHE A 189 -4.70 -7.89 9.75
N SER A 190 -4.99 -8.61 8.66
CA SER A 190 -5.70 -9.89 8.70
C SER A 190 -5.20 -10.87 7.63
N GLY A 191 -5.20 -12.16 7.96
CA GLY A 191 -5.02 -13.24 7.00
C GLY A 191 -6.34 -13.85 6.55
N GLY A 192 -6.25 -14.70 5.53
CA GLY A 192 -7.39 -15.25 4.79
C GLY A 192 -8.33 -16.19 5.56
N GLN A 193 -8.26 -16.30 6.89
CA GLN A 193 -9.18 -17.10 7.69
C GLN A 193 -9.48 -16.40 9.02
N GLY A 194 -10.51 -15.54 9.03
CA GLY A 194 -11.31 -15.16 10.22
C GLY A 194 -10.63 -15.18 11.60
N ILE A 195 -9.54 -14.44 11.78
CA ILE A 195 -9.03 -14.10 13.11
C ILE A 195 -9.27 -12.61 13.31
N ASP A 196 -9.85 -12.28 14.47
CA ASP A 196 -10.46 -11.00 14.80
C ASP A 196 -9.54 -9.80 14.51
N PRO A 197 -10.10 -8.65 14.08
CA PRO A 197 -9.32 -7.45 13.87
C PRO A 197 -8.62 -7.05 15.17
N VAL A 198 -7.28 -6.94 15.11
CA VAL A 198 -6.48 -6.32 16.16
C VAL A 198 -6.95 -4.86 16.30
N GLN A 199 -7.79 -4.60 17.29
CA GLN A 199 -8.17 -3.24 17.64
C GLN A 199 -6.96 -2.52 18.26
N PRO A 200 -6.77 -1.22 17.98
CA PRO A 200 -5.76 -0.44 18.67
C PRO A 200 -6.00 -0.48 20.19
N PRO A 201 -4.95 -0.40 21.03
CA PRO A 201 -5.13 -0.31 22.47
C PRO A 201 -6.05 0.87 22.79
N ASN A 202 -7.09 0.59 23.57
CA ASN A 202 -8.06 1.59 23.99
C ASN A 202 -7.32 2.69 24.77
N GLU A 203 -7.33 3.91 24.25
CA GLU A 203 -7.07 5.13 25.04
C GLU A 203 -8.31 5.46 25.88
#